data_AF-A0AA96G635-F1
#
_entry.id   AF-A0AA96G635-F1
#
_cell.length_a   1.000
_cell.length_b   1.000
_cell.length_c   1.000
_cell.angle_alpha   90.00
_cell.angle_beta   90.00
_cell.angle_gamma   90.00
#
_symmetry.space_group_name_H-M   'P 1'
#
loop_
_entity.id
_entity.type
_entity.pdbx_description
1 polymer ?
#
loop_
_entity_poly.entity_id
_entity_poly.type
_entity_poly.pdbx_seq_one_letter_code
_entity_poly.pdbx_strand_id
1 'polypeptide(L)'
;MSTPAANDQFSVNTQAMGGAQSALNGMALDSKTIGATADESTNAAAAAHKGWDTASALRAALTEWHEQVDQLTARLHQNSAAMQQTTLNYHTTNQSVADSLKVK
;
A
#
# COMPACT_ATOMS: atom_id res chain seq x y z
N MET A 1 5.48 43.73 12.67
CA MET A 1 5.92 42.34 12.94
C MET A 1 4.68 41.47 12.86
N SER A 2 4.47 40.80 11.73
CA SER A 2 3.36 39.86 11.54
C SER A 2 4.00 38.52 11.23
N THR A 3 3.83 37.54 12.12
CA THR A 3 4.48 36.24 12.04
C THR A 3 3.84 35.41 10.92
N PRO A 4 4.56 35.07 9.83
CA PRO A 4 4.07 34.16 8.81
C PRO A 4 4.51 32.75 9.22
N ALA A 5 3.74 32.08 10.08
CA ALA A 5 4.12 30.73 10.52
C ALA A 5 2.95 29.76 10.69
N ALA A 6 1.71 30.24 10.80
CA ALA A 6 0.58 29.36 11.11
C ALA A 6 0.00 28.61 9.90
N ASN A 7 0.19 29.11 8.67
CA ASN A 7 -0.44 28.49 7.49
C ASN A 7 0.33 27.30 6.90
N ASP A 8 1.65 27.21 7.13
CA ASP A 8 2.47 26.11 6.58
C ASP A 8 2.64 24.94 7.55
N GLN A 9 2.33 25.13 8.85
CA GLN A 9 2.59 24.10 9.87
C GLN A 9 1.51 23.02 9.95
N PHE A 10 0.30 23.30 9.42
CA PHE A 10 -0.81 22.35 9.29
C PHE A 10 -1.06 21.89 7.85
N SER A 11 -0.19 22.29 6.93
CA SER A 11 -0.10 21.73 5.60
C SER A 11 0.52 20.35 5.72
N VAL A 12 -0.30 19.35 6.07
CA VAL A 12 0.00 17.99 5.66
C VAL A 12 0.27 18.07 4.17
N ASN A 13 1.45 17.63 3.74
CA ASN A 13 1.80 17.62 2.32
C ASN A 13 0.90 16.57 1.64
N THR A 14 -0.31 16.99 1.28
CA THR A 14 -1.35 16.17 0.65
C THR A 14 -0.83 15.59 -0.66
N GLN A 15 0.10 16.27 -1.33
CA GLN A 15 0.82 15.73 -2.48
C GLN A 15 1.74 14.57 -2.08
N ALA A 16 2.49 14.68 -0.98
CA ALA A 16 3.32 13.58 -0.48
C ALA A 16 2.46 12.40 -0.02
N MET A 17 1.30 12.63 0.58
CA MET A 17 0.36 11.57 0.95
C MET A 17 -0.26 10.90 -0.27
N GLY A 18 -0.72 11.67 -1.27
CA GLY A 18 -1.20 11.12 -2.54
C GLY A 18 -0.12 10.35 -3.30
N GLY A 19 1.12 10.82 -3.24
CA GLY A 19 2.29 10.12 -3.79
C GLY A 19 2.56 8.80 -3.07
N ALA A 20 2.50 8.77 -1.75
CA ALA A 20 2.66 7.56 -0.95
C ALA A 20 1.52 6.55 -1.20
N GLN A 21 0.27 6.99 -1.31
CA GLN A 21 -0.85 6.11 -1.68
C GLN A 21 -0.65 5.49 -3.06
N SER A 22 -0.22 6.30 -4.04
CA SER A 22 0.06 5.82 -5.39
C SER A 22 1.21 4.80 -5.38
N ALA A 23 2.25 5.05 -4.60
CA ALA A 23 3.37 4.12 -4.43
C ALA A 23 2.93 2.80 -3.78
N LEU A 24 2.12 2.84 -2.72
CA LEU A 24 1.59 1.64 -2.06
C LEU A 24 0.72 0.80 -2.99
N ASN A 25 -0.13 1.45 -3.80
CA ASN A 25 -0.94 0.77 -4.81
C ASN A 25 -0.07 0.17 -5.92
N GLY A 26 0.97 0.87 -6.36
CA GLY A 26 1.95 0.36 -7.32
C GLY A 26 2.68 -0.87 -6.80
N MET A 27 3.16 -0.82 -5.56
CA MET A 27 3.82 -1.96 -4.91
C MET A 27 2.92 -3.20 -4.81
N ALA A 28 1.62 -3.01 -4.58
CA ALA A 28 0.65 -4.10 -4.58
C ALA A 28 0.52 -4.75 -5.98
N LEU A 29 0.46 -3.95 -7.03
CA LEU A 29 0.43 -4.42 -8.41
C LEU A 29 1.72 -5.15 -8.81
N ASP A 30 2.86 -4.59 -8.44
CA ASP A 30 4.17 -5.18 -8.73
C ASP A 30 4.35 -6.51 -7.99
N SER A 31 3.95 -6.59 -6.72
CA SER A 31 4.00 -7.81 -5.92
C SER A 31 3.18 -8.93 -6.57
N LYS A 32 1.99 -8.60 -7.09
CA LYS A 32 1.14 -9.54 -7.82
C LYS A 32 1.78 -9.98 -9.15
N THR A 33 2.38 -9.06 -9.89
CA THR A 33 3.05 -9.35 -11.17
C THR A 33 4.25 -10.27 -10.98
N ILE A 34 5.11 -9.94 -10.02
CA ILE A 34 6.28 -10.76 -9.66
C ILE A 34 5.83 -12.14 -9.17
N GLY A 35 4.74 -12.18 -8.37
CA GLY A 35 4.11 -13.43 -7.95
C GLY A 35 3.72 -14.31 -9.12
N ALA A 36 3.05 -13.76 -10.15
CA ALA A 36 2.65 -14.52 -11.33
C ALA A 36 3.86 -15.11 -12.10
N THR A 37 4.98 -14.38 -12.20
CA THR A 37 6.21 -14.92 -12.81
C THR A 37 6.81 -16.05 -11.98
N ALA A 38 6.80 -15.93 -10.65
CA ALA A 38 7.25 -16.99 -9.76
C ALA A 38 6.37 -18.25 -9.88
N ASP A 39 5.06 -18.08 -10.09
CA ASP A 39 4.11 -19.17 -10.31
C ASP A 39 4.42 -19.97 -11.57
N GLU A 40 4.65 -19.28 -12.69
CA GLU A 40 4.97 -19.93 -13.96
C GLU A 40 6.25 -20.77 -13.85
N SER A 41 7.31 -20.19 -13.28
CA SER A 41 8.59 -20.88 -13.10
C SER A 41 8.47 -22.08 -12.15
N THR A 42 7.77 -21.90 -11.03
CA THR A 42 7.61 -22.95 -10.01
C THR A 42 6.71 -24.08 -10.50
N ASN A 43 5.64 -23.77 -11.23
CA ASN A 43 4.78 -24.79 -11.85
C ASN A 43 5.54 -25.58 -12.92
N ALA A 44 6.36 -24.92 -13.74
CA ALA A 44 7.21 -25.60 -14.71
C ALA A 44 8.20 -26.57 -14.02
N ALA A 45 8.85 -26.13 -12.94
CA ALA A 45 9.74 -26.98 -12.15
C ALA A 45 8.98 -28.15 -11.48
N ALA A 46 7.82 -27.89 -10.89
CA ALA A 46 6.99 -28.92 -10.26
C ALA A 46 6.41 -29.93 -11.27
N ALA A 47 6.23 -29.54 -12.54
CA ALA A 47 5.88 -30.45 -13.62
C ALA A 47 7.08 -31.30 -14.07
N ALA A 48 8.26 -30.71 -14.19
CA ALA A 48 9.50 -31.41 -14.54
C ALA A 48 9.90 -32.46 -13.49
N HIS A 49 9.60 -32.22 -12.21
CA HIS A 49 9.87 -33.15 -11.11
C HIS A 49 8.67 -34.04 -10.73
N LYS A 50 7.70 -34.24 -11.63
CA LYS A 50 6.48 -35.01 -11.33
C LYS A 50 6.80 -36.41 -10.77
N GLY A 51 6.13 -36.76 -9.68
CA GLY A 51 6.31 -38.05 -8.98
C GLY A 51 7.43 -38.06 -7.95
N TRP A 52 8.18 -36.95 -7.81
CA TRP A 52 9.18 -36.77 -6.76
C TRP A 52 8.61 -35.90 -5.65
N ASP A 53 9.07 -36.11 -4.41
CA ASP A 53 8.70 -35.28 -3.26
C ASP A 53 9.05 -33.80 -3.47
N THR A 54 10.08 -33.49 -4.26
CA THR A 54 10.40 -32.12 -4.64
C THR A 54 9.23 -31.40 -5.31
N ALA A 55 8.44 -32.10 -6.12
CA ALA A 55 7.31 -31.48 -6.81
C ALA A 55 6.12 -31.20 -5.88
N SER A 56 5.94 -31.96 -4.80
CA SER A 56 4.93 -31.64 -3.77
C SER A 56 5.42 -30.49 -2.90
N ALA A 57 6.70 -30.50 -2.51
CA ALA A 57 7.32 -29.41 -1.75
C ALA A 57 7.29 -28.06 -2.50
N LEU A 58 7.59 -28.06 -3.81
CA LEU A 58 7.50 -26.85 -4.65
C LEU A 58 6.08 -26.30 -4.71
N ARG A 59 5.06 -27.16 -4.81
CA ARG A 59 3.66 -26.73 -4.80
C ARG A 59 3.25 -26.16 -3.44
N ALA A 60 3.67 -26.78 -2.35
CA ALA A 60 3.40 -26.28 -1.00
C ALA A 60 4.06 -24.91 -0.77
N ALA A 61 5.32 -24.76 -1.21
CA ALA A 61 6.02 -23.48 -1.16
C ALA A 61 5.30 -22.41 -1.99
N LEU A 62 4.71 -22.79 -3.13
CA LEU A 62 3.93 -21.87 -3.97
C LEU A 62 2.64 -21.41 -3.27
N THR A 63 1.93 -22.32 -2.60
CA THR A 63 0.75 -21.99 -1.81
C THR A 63 1.08 -21.00 -0.69
N GLU A 64 2.15 -21.24 0.06
CA GLU A 64 2.61 -20.34 1.12
C GLU A 64 2.98 -18.95 0.56
N TRP A 65 3.68 -18.93 -0.58
CA TRP A 65 4.00 -17.68 -1.27
C TRP A 65 2.74 -16.87 -1.65
N HIS A 66 1.70 -17.54 -2.16
CA HIS A 66 0.42 -16.87 -2.47
C HIS A 66 -0.22 -16.25 -1.23
N GLU A 67 -0.28 -17.00 -0.13
CA GLU A 67 -0.82 -16.48 1.13
C GLU A 67 -0.05 -15.25 1.62
N GLN A 68 1.27 -15.25 1.50
CA GLN A 68 2.11 -14.12 1.89
C GLN A 68 1.90 -12.89 0.99
N VAL A 69 1.82 -13.07 -0.34
CA VAL A 69 1.55 -11.98 -1.29
C VAL A 69 0.16 -11.38 -1.07
N ASP A 70 -0.85 -12.21 -0.79
CA ASP A 70 -2.21 -11.75 -0.52
C ASP A 70 -2.27 -10.95 0.79
N GLN A 71 -1.62 -11.44 1.86
CA GLN A 71 -1.53 -10.71 3.12
C GLN A 71 -0.79 -9.38 2.98
N LEU A 72 0.31 -9.35 2.22
CA LEU A 72 1.05 -8.12 1.93
C LEU A 72 0.17 -7.13 1.17
N THR A 73 -0.50 -7.59 0.11
CA THR A 73 -1.39 -6.78 -0.72
C THR A 73 -2.54 -6.19 0.11
N ALA A 74 -3.16 -7.00 0.98
CA ALA A 74 -4.19 -6.55 1.90
C ALA A 74 -3.69 -5.44 2.83
N ARG A 75 -2.49 -5.60 3.41
CA ARG A 75 -1.86 -4.58 4.27
C ARG A 75 -1.54 -3.29 3.51
N LEU A 76 -1.04 -3.39 2.28
CA LEU A 76 -0.76 -2.22 1.44
C LEU A 76 -2.05 -1.44 1.14
N HIS A 77 -3.16 -2.12 0.82
CA HIS A 77 -4.46 -1.48 0.62
C HIS A 77 -5.00 -0.84 1.91
N GLN A 78 -4.90 -1.52 3.05
CA GLN A 78 -5.30 -0.95 4.35
C GLN A 78 -4.52 0.33 4.67
N ASN A 79 -3.21 0.33 4.46
CA ASN A 79 -2.36 1.51 4.65
C ASN A 79 -2.77 2.64 3.69
N SER A 80 -3.00 2.34 2.42
CA SER A 80 -3.47 3.31 1.42
C SER A 80 -4.80 3.97 1.82
N ALA A 81 -5.76 3.17 2.30
CA ALA A 81 -7.05 3.65 2.79
C ALA A 81 -6.92 4.50 4.07
N ALA A 82 -6.08 4.07 5.02
CA ALA A 82 -5.81 4.82 6.25
C ALA A 82 -5.18 6.18 5.95
N MET A 83 -4.27 6.25 4.97
CA MET A 83 -3.72 7.51 4.49
C MET A 83 -4.79 8.40 3.85
N GLN A 84 -5.73 7.82 3.08
CA GLN A 84 -6.84 8.59 2.49
C GLN A 84 -7.69 9.25 3.59
N GLN A 85 -8.06 8.46 4.59
CA GLN A 85 -8.87 8.94 5.70
C GLN A 85 -8.15 10.02 6.49
N THR A 86 -6.85 9.84 6.71
CA THR A 86 -6.01 10.83 7.39
C THR A 86 -6.01 12.16 6.62
N THR A 87 -5.81 12.13 5.30
CA THR A 87 -5.89 13.34 4.44
C THR A 87 -7.23 14.06 4.58
N LEU A 88 -8.34 13.32 4.56
CA LEU A 88 -9.69 13.89 4.72
C LEU A 88 -9.87 14.55 6.09
N ASN A 89 -9.46 13.87 7.16
CA ASN A 89 -9.56 14.39 8.52
C ASN A 89 -8.78 15.70 8.70
N TYR A 90 -7.58 15.77 8.13
CA TYR A 90 -6.78 16.99 8.14
C TYR A 90 -7.44 18.13 7.37
N HIS A 91 -7.97 17.85 6.17
CA HIS A 91 -8.68 18.86 5.39
C HIS A 91 -9.88 19.44 6.16
N THR A 92 -10.71 18.58 6.75
CA THR A 92 -11.85 18.99 7.58
C THR A 92 -11.42 19.80 8.80
N THR A 93 -10.36 19.37 9.50
CA THR A 93 -9.84 20.08 10.67
C THR A 93 -9.32 21.47 10.30
N ASN A 94 -8.53 21.58 9.23
CA ASN A 94 -7.99 22.85 8.77
C ASN A 94 -9.11 23.82 8.36
N GLN A 95 -10.14 23.33 7.67
CA GLN A 95 -11.30 24.14 7.31
C GLN A 95 -12.04 24.67 8.55
N SER A 96 -12.29 23.80 9.54
CA SER A 96 -12.93 24.18 10.80
C SER A 96 -12.14 25.25 11.57
N VAL A 97 -10.82 25.09 11.65
CA VAL A 97 -9.94 26.09 12.27
C VAL A 97 -10.01 27.42 11.51
N ALA A 98 -9.91 27.40 10.18
CA ALA A 98 -9.97 28.60 9.36
C ALA A 98 -11.30 29.36 9.52
N ASP A 99 -12.43 28.65 9.58
CA ASP A 99 -13.74 29.27 9.78
C ASP A 99 -13.87 29.86 11.19
N SER A 100 -13.33 29.21 12.22
CA SER A 100 -13.32 29.75 13.59
C SER A 100 -12.50 31.06 13.74
N LEU A 101 -11.48 31.25 12.89
CA LEU A 101 -10.64 32.45 12.88
C LEU A 101 -11.28 33.62 12.15
N LYS A 102 -12.19 33.38 11.19
CA LYS A 102 -12.91 34.44 10.44
C LYS A 102 -14.07 35.05 11.22
N VAL A 103 -14.54 34.37 12.27
CA VAL A 103 -15.70 34.78 13.08
C VAL A 103 -15.29 35.65 14.28
N LYS A 104 -13.99 35.88 14.49
CA LYS A 104 -13.44 36.81 15.49
C LYS A 104 -13.00 38.12 14.83
#